data_AF-A0A1I3AR39-F1
#
_entry.id   AF-A0A1I3AR39-F1
#
_cell.length_a   1.000
_cell.length_b   1.000
_cell.length_c   1.000
_cell.angle_alpha   90.00
_cell.angle_beta   90.00
_cell.angle_gamma   90.00
#
_symmetry.space_group_name_H-M   'P 1'
#
loop_
_entity.id
_entity.type
_entity.pdbx_description
1 polymer ?
#
loop_
_entity_poly.entity_id
_entity_poly.type
_entity_poly.pdbx_seq_one_letter_code
_entity_poly.pdbx_strand_id
1 'polypeptide(L)' 'MVQFSVYAKIFPNRSSLDNYMIGLRNNLPKHGSIRAMAVTEKQYNNMFLLVGDKTITEKAITDDPMVIL' A
#
# COMPACT_ATOMS: atom_id res chain seq x y z
N MET A 1 4.09 -0.09 -7.00
CA MET A 1 3.25 -1.28 -7.31
C MET A 1 4.01 -2.47 -6.77
N VAL A 2 3.36 -3.35 -5.98
CA VAL A 2 4.07 -4.42 -5.26
C VAL A 2 4.30 -5.62 -6.18
N GLN A 3 3.23 -6.05 -6.86
CA GLN A 3 3.26 -7.14 -7.84
C GLN A 3 2.13 -6.90 -8.86
N PHE A 4 2.11 -7.68 -9.95
CA PHE A 4 0.94 -7.75 -10.83
C PHE A 4 -0.36 -7.92 -10.01
N SER A 5 -1.32 -7.03 -10.24
CA SER A 5 -2.61 -6.98 -9.55
C SER A 5 -2.56 -6.80 -8.03
N VAL A 6 -1.42 -6.40 -7.44
CA VAL A 6 -1.28 -6.10 -6.01
C VAL A 6 -0.71 -4.69 -5.82
N TYR A 7 -1.49 -3.86 -5.11
CA TYR A 7 -1.20 -2.45 -4.90
C TYR A 7 -1.17 -2.13 -3.41
N ALA A 8 -0.26 -1.23 -3.02
CA ALA A 8 -0.16 -0.70 -1.67
C ALA A 8 -0.26 0.83 -1.70
N LYS A 9 -0.82 1.40 -0.63
CA LYS A 9 -0.92 2.84 -0.42
C LYS A 9 -0.67 3.15 1.04
N ILE A 10 0.19 4.12 1.29
CA ILE A 10 0.53 4.58 2.64
C ILE A 10 -0.51 5.62 3.07
N PHE A 11 -0.94 5.52 4.33
CA PHE A 11 -1.82 6.50 4.96
C PHE A 11 -1.18 6.99 6.25
N PRO A 12 -1.24 8.30 6.54
CA PRO A 12 -0.59 8.88 7.72
C PRO A 12 -1.29 8.47 9.03
N ASN A 13 -2.59 8.14 8.97
CA ASN A 13 -3.36 7.72 10.12
C ASN A 13 -4.58 6.87 9.70
N ARG A 14 -5.25 6.30 10.69
CA ARG A 14 -6.40 5.42 10.48
C ARG A 14 -7.60 6.15 9.86
N SER A 15 -7.88 7.38 10.26
CA SER A 15 -9.00 8.16 9.74
C SER A 15 -8.85 8.45 8.24
N SER A 16 -7.62 8.73 7.76
CA SER A 16 -7.33 8.91 6.34
C SER A 16 -7.58 7.63 5.53
N LEU A 17 -7.22 6.47 6.08
CA LEU A 17 -7.53 5.18 5.47
C LEU A 17 -9.05 4.97 5.38
N ASP A 18 -9.78 5.19 6.47
CA ASP A 18 -11.22 4.94 6.52
C ASP A 18 -11.98 5.84 5.52
N ASN A 19 -11.63 7.13 5.45
CA ASN A 19 -12.18 8.07 4.46
C ASN A 19 -11.89 7.62 3.03
N TYR A 20 -10.67 7.16 2.76
CA TYR A 20 -10.30 6.66 1.44
C TYR A 20 -11.11 5.39 1.07
N MET A 21 -11.32 4.48 2.03
CA MET A 21 -12.09 3.26 1.80
C MET A 21 -13.56 3.55 1.47
N ILE A 22 -14.16 4.60 2.05
CA ILE A 22 -15.51 5.05 1.69
C ILE A 22 -15.55 5.47 0.21
N GLY A 23 -14.60 6.33 -0.21
CA GLY A 23 -14.50 6.76 -1.60
C GLY A 23 -14.24 5.61 -2.57
N LEU A 24 -13.36 4.68 -2.19
CA LEU A 24 -13.03 3.52 -3.01
C LEU A 24 -14.24 2.61 -3.25
N ARG A 25 -15.08 2.40 -2.22
CA ARG A 25 -16.31 1.61 -2.33
C ARG A 25 -17.28 2.18 -3.36
N ASN A 26 -17.36 3.49 -3.47
CA ASN A 26 -18.23 4.16 -4.43
C ASN A 26 -17.74 4.02 -5.89
N ASN A 27 -16.48 3.64 -6.10
CA ASN A 27 -15.84 3.54 -7.41
C ASN A 27 -15.50 2.08 -7.79
N LEU A 28 -16.08 1.09 -7.10
CA LEU A 28 -15.80 -0.31 -7.39
C LEU A 28 -16.35 -0.72 -8.77
N PRO A 29 -15.64 -1.58 -9.51
CA PRO A 29 -16.16 -2.17 -10.74
C PRO A 29 -17.33 -3.11 -10.43
N LYS A 30 -18.25 -3.26 -11.41
CA LYS A 30 -19.44 -4.13 -11.30
C LYS A 30 -19.11 -5.63 -11.18
N HIS A 31 -17.93 -6.03 -11.62
CA HIS A 31 -17.47 -7.41 -11.64
C HIS A 31 -16.02 -7.52 -11.18
N GLY A 32 -15.67 -8.67 -10.59
CA GLY A 32 -14.33 -8.97 -10.10
C GLY A 32 -14.29 -9.31 -8.61
N SER A 33 -13.09 -9.62 -8.10
CA SER A 33 -12.84 -9.89 -6.69
C SER A 33 -11.73 -8.97 -6.19
N ILE A 34 -12.12 -7.95 -5.43
CA ILE A 34 -11.19 -6.97 -4.84
C ILE A 34 -11.29 -7.07 -3.32
N ARG A 35 -10.13 -7.20 -2.66
CA ARG A 35 -10.00 -7.22 -1.19
C ARG A 35 -8.98 -6.17 -0.80
N ALA A 36 -9.19 -5.56 0.36
CA ALA A 36 -8.26 -4.61 0.95
C ALA A 36 -7.92 -5.07 2.37
N MET A 37 -6.65 -4.93 2.75
CA MET A 37 -6.14 -5.21 4.09
C MET A 37 -5.34 -4.00 4.57
N ALA A 38 -5.60 -3.58 5.80
CA ALA A 38 -4.80 -2.57 6.47
C ALA A 38 -3.66 -3.24 7.23
N VAL A 39 -2.43 -2.80 6.96
CA VAL A 39 -1.23 -3.23 7.68
C VAL A 39 -0.51 -2.00 8.21
N THR A 40 0.21 -2.14 9.32
CA THR A 40 1.09 -1.07 9.79
C THR A 40 2.37 -1.03 8.95
N GLU A 41 3.03 0.12 8.94
CA GLU A 41 4.33 0.29 8.27
C GLU A 41 5.36 -0.75 8.73
N LYS A 42 5.44 -0.98 10.05
CA LYS A 42 6.30 -2.01 10.63
C LYS A 42 5.96 -3.42 10.15
N GLN A 43 4.68 -3.74 9.96
CA GLN A 43 4.28 -5.04 9.41
C GLN A 43 4.64 -5.17 7.93
N TYR A 44 4.48 -4.10 7.15
CA TYR A 44 4.87 -4.08 5.74
C TYR A 44 6.38 -4.25 5.58
N ASN A 45 7.18 -3.51 6.36
CA ASN A 45 8.64 -3.57 6.32
C ASN A 45 9.20 -4.93 6.77
N ASN A 46 8.49 -5.63 7.67
CA ASN A 46 8.84 -6.97 8.13
C ASN A 46 8.31 -8.11 7.22
N MET A 47 7.78 -7.80 6.04
CA MET A 47 7.30 -8.80 5.10
C MET A 47 8.45 -9.71 4.62
N PHE A 48 8.24 -11.02 4.71
CA PHE A 48 9.20 -12.01 4.24
C PHE A 48 9.19 -12.08 2.71
N LEU A 49 10.35 -11.84 2.08
CA LEU A 49 10.56 -12.08 0.66
C LEU A 49 11.12 -13.49 0.49
N LEU A 50 10.30 -14.41 -0.02
CA LEU A 50 10.69 -15.81 -0.18
C LEU A 50 11.40 -16.08 -1.52
N VAL A 51 11.08 -15.32 -2.56
CA VAL A 51 11.64 -15.43 -3.92
C VAL A 51 11.64 -14.04 -4.59
N GLY A 52 12.68 -13.75 -5.38
CA GLY A 52 12.82 -12.51 -6.13
C GLY A 52 13.53 -11.41 -5.35
N ASP A 53 13.49 -10.20 -5.90
CA ASP A 53 14.13 -9.01 -5.32
C ASP A 53 13.10 -7.92 -5.01
N LYS A 54 13.41 -7.08 -4.02
CA LYS A 54 12.64 -5.86 -3.75
C LYS A 54 12.62 -4.96 -4.98
N THR A 55 11.45 -4.44 -5.32
CA THR A 55 11.29 -3.50 -6.43
C THR A 55 12.10 -2.21 -6.18
N ILE A 56 12.48 -1.51 -7.25
CA ILE A 56 13.18 -0.22 -7.14
C ILE A 56 12.36 0.77 -6.29
N THR A 57 11.04 0.76 -6.44
CA THR A 57 10.13 1.56 -5.63
C THR A 57 10.17 1.19 -4.15
N GLU A 58 10.22 -0.09 -3.80
CA GLU A 58 10.33 -0.51 -2.40
C GLU A 58 11.69 -0.18 -1.78
N LYS A 59 12.75 -0.10 -2.60
CA LYS A 59 14.07 0.36 -2.15
C LYS A 59 14.15 1.87 -1.98
N ALA A 60 13.36 2.63 -2.75
CA ALA A 60 13.37 4.09 -2.77
C ALA A 60 12.36 4.73 -1.80
N ILE A 61 11.37 3.97 -1.32
CA ILE A 61 10.45 4.44 -0.28
C ILE A 61 11.25 4.53 1.02
N THR A 62 11.41 5.78 1.47
CA THR A 62 12.07 6.13 2.73
C THR A 62 10.99 6.61 3.71
N ASP A 63 11.15 6.31 4.99
CA ASP A 63 10.22 6.70 6.06
C ASP A 63 10.44 8.16 6.54
N ASP A 64 11.33 8.88 5.86
CA ASP A 64 11.69 10.26 6.18
C ASP A 64 10.60 11.21 5.66
N PRO A 65 9.94 11.99 6.53
CA PRO A 65 8.95 12.97 6.11
C PRO A 65 9.54 14.11 5.27
N MET A 66 10.87 14.25 5.20
CA MET A 66 11.54 15.30 4.46
C MET A 66 12.35 14.75 3.28
N VAL A 67 11.87 15.03 2.06
CA VAL A 67 12.63 14.81 0.83
C VAL A 67 13.02 16.18 0.28
N ILE A 68 14.32 16.50 0.28
CA ILE A 68 14.86 17.67 -0.40
C ILE A 68 15.27 17.22 -1.80
N LEU A 69 14.67 17.84 -2.82
CA LEU A 69 14.98 17.63 -4.23
C LEU A 69 16.16 18.51 -4.67
#